data_AF-A0A960C9A7-F1
#
_entry.id   AF-A0A960C9A7-F1
#
_cell.length_a   1.000
_cell.length_b   1.000
_cell.length_c   1.000
_cell.angle_alpha   90.00
_cell.angle_beta   90.00
_cell.angle_gamma   90.00
#
_symmetry.space_group_name_H-M   'P 1'
#
loop_
_entity.id
_entity.type
_entity.pdbx_description
1 polymer ?
#
loop_
_entity_poly.entity_id
_entity_poly.type
_entity_poly.pdbx_seq_one_letter_code
_entity_poly.pdbx_strand_id
1 'polypeptide(L)'
;MFGAAAPAHAGLDNQQSLVDGKGRTMTIQQWDTFLDGVFPLDRNRLTREWFHSGKAIYAVVGPGASDFAGTLELGYQVGFPWSLGVGINFSYTTPNILLDDVSIAPGAFNPLGSVITPNLFPGVSISSDLGNGPGI
;
A
#
# COMPACT_ATOMS: atom_id res chain seq x y z
N MET A 1 -19.50 -34.60 18.11
CA MET A 1 -20.17 -33.55 18.91
C MET A 1 -20.25 -32.32 18.04
N PHE A 2 -21.40 -32.06 17.40
CA PHE A 2 -21.60 -30.89 16.56
C PHE A 2 -21.80 -29.67 17.47
N GLY A 3 -20.78 -28.81 17.56
CA GLY A 3 -20.88 -27.55 18.29
C GLY A 3 -21.90 -26.64 17.59
N ALA A 4 -22.93 -26.23 18.33
CA ALA A 4 -23.90 -25.26 17.83
C ALA A 4 -23.18 -23.95 17.46
N ALA A 5 -23.36 -23.50 16.22
CA ALA A 5 -22.98 -22.14 15.83
C ALA A 5 -23.88 -21.17 16.61
N ALA A 6 -23.29 -20.31 17.44
CA ALA A 6 -24.01 -19.20 18.04
C ALA A 6 -24.55 -18.30 16.91
N PRO A 7 -25.77 -17.73 17.05
CA PRO A 7 -26.25 -16.75 16.07
C PRO A 7 -25.26 -15.58 16.05
N ALA A 8 -24.80 -15.20 14.85
CA ALA A 8 -24.02 -13.98 14.66
C ALA A 8 -24.88 -12.81 15.14
N HIS A 9 -24.43 -12.16 16.22
CA HIS A 9 -25.18 -11.08 16.83
C HIS A 9 -25.04 -9.85 15.94
N ALA A 10 -26.14 -9.38 15.35
CA ALA A 10 -26.16 -8.08 14.72
C ALA A 10 -25.98 -7.03 15.82
N GLY A 11 -24.80 -6.43 15.91
CA GLY A 11 -24.32 -5.66 17.04
C GLY A 11 -24.10 -4.19 16.69
N LEU A 12 -24.44 -3.32 17.63
CA LEU A 12 -23.94 -1.95 17.61
C LEU A 12 -22.45 -2.00 17.93
N ASP A 13 -21.61 -1.62 16.97
CA ASP A 13 -20.16 -1.57 17.17
C ASP A 13 -19.78 -0.34 17.98
N ASN A 14 -20.21 0.84 17.51
CA ASN A 14 -19.84 2.13 18.08
C ASN A 14 -20.94 3.17 17.86
N GLN A 15 -21.00 4.17 18.74
CA GLN A 15 -21.86 5.34 18.54
C GLN A 15 -21.23 6.60 19.11
N GLN A 16 -21.58 7.74 18.53
CA GLN A 16 -21.23 9.06 19.06
C GLN A 16 -22.42 10.00 18.95
N SER A 17 -22.58 10.86 19.96
CA SER A 17 -23.59 11.92 19.95
C SER A 17 -22.95 13.29 20.06
N LEU A 18 -23.53 14.27 19.36
CA LEU A 18 -23.11 15.66 19.33
C LEU A 18 -24.35 16.56 19.36
N VAL A 19 -24.30 17.66 20.10
CA VAL A 19 -25.30 18.73 19.98
C VAL A 19 -24.81 19.72 18.94
N ASP A 20 -25.63 19.97 17.90
CA ASP A 20 -25.28 20.89 16.83
C ASP A 20 -25.53 22.36 17.21
N GLY A 21 -25.14 23.29 16.33
CA GLY A 21 -25.31 24.73 16.54
C GLY A 21 -26.78 25.21 16.58
N LYS A 22 -27.75 24.35 16.28
CA LYS A 22 -29.19 24.64 16.36
C LYS A 22 -29.85 23.98 17.58
N GLY A 23 -29.05 23.38 18.47
CA GLY A 23 -29.55 22.71 19.67
C GLY A 23 -30.18 21.35 19.41
N ARG A 24 -29.89 20.71 18.26
CA ARG A 24 -30.34 19.34 17.95
C ARG A 24 -29.29 18.36 18.44
N THR A 25 -29.71 17.28 19.10
CA THR A 25 -28.83 16.16 19.44
C THR A 25 -28.80 15.19 18.26
N MET A 26 -27.63 15.02 17.68
CA MET A 26 -27.36 14.09 16.59
C MET A 26 -26.58 12.89 17.12
N THR A 27 -27.06 11.69 16.83
CA THR A 27 -26.38 10.43 17.16
C THR A 27 -26.06 9.69 15.87
N ILE A 28 -24.81 9.28 15.71
CA ILE A 28 -24.33 8.43 14.60
C ILE A 28 -23.89 7.10 15.19
N GLN A 29 -24.27 6.03 14.53
CA GLN A 29 -24.03 4.67 14.96
C GLN A 29 -23.46 3.83 13.81
N GLN A 30 -22.55 2.95 14.15
CA GLN A 30 -21.96 1.97 13.26
C GLN A 30 -22.30 0.57 13.76
N TRP A 31 -22.76 -0.28 12.86
CA TRP A 31 -23.30 -1.60 13.15
C TRP A 31 -22.72 -2.64 12.19
N ASP A 32 -22.55 -3.85 12.70
CA ASP A 32 -22.20 -5.04 11.92
C ASP A 32 -20.96 -4.85 11.03
N THR A 33 -19.98 -4.10 11.52
CA THR A 33 -18.79 -3.75 10.75
C THR A 33 -17.87 -4.95 10.64
N PHE A 34 -17.60 -5.34 9.41
CA PHE A 34 -16.69 -6.41 9.09
C PHE A 34 -15.78 -6.01 7.92
N LEU A 35 -14.48 -6.15 8.14
CA LEU A 35 -13.45 -6.01 7.10
C LEU A 35 -12.85 -7.40 6.85
N ASP A 36 -13.23 -8.01 5.74
CA ASP A 36 -12.81 -9.35 5.39
C ASP A 36 -11.55 -9.32 4.52
N GLY A 37 -10.40 -9.67 5.09
CA GLY A 37 -9.13 -9.72 4.38
C GLY A 37 -9.04 -10.96 3.49
N VAL A 38 -8.78 -10.75 2.20
CA VAL A 38 -8.68 -11.84 1.22
C VAL A 38 -7.25 -11.94 0.65
N PHE A 39 -6.95 -13.09 0.04
CA PHE A 39 -5.71 -13.22 -0.72
C PHE A 39 -5.74 -12.27 -1.92
N PRO A 40 -4.70 -11.42 -2.10
CA PRO A 40 -4.67 -10.48 -3.21
C PRO A 40 -4.78 -11.17 -4.57
N LEU A 41 -5.66 -10.66 -5.42
CA LEU A 41 -5.89 -11.21 -6.75
C LEU A 41 -4.62 -11.17 -7.63
N ASP A 42 -3.77 -10.16 -7.43
CA ASP A 42 -2.51 -9.95 -8.15
C ASP A 42 -1.36 -10.87 -7.67
N ARG A 43 -1.59 -11.66 -6.61
CA ARG A 43 -0.59 -12.53 -5.95
C ARG A 43 0.66 -11.78 -5.48
N ASN A 44 0.57 -10.47 -5.34
CA ASN A 44 1.66 -9.66 -4.85
C ASN A 44 1.68 -9.70 -3.32
N ARG A 45 2.84 -10.01 -2.74
CA ARG A 45 3.03 -10.04 -1.28
C ARG A 45 2.94 -8.66 -0.64
N LEU A 46 3.09 -7.59 -1.43
CA LEU A 46 2.99 -6.20 -0.98
C LEU A 46 1.55 -5.66 -1.05
N THR A 47 0.66 -6.32 -1.79
CA THR A 47 -0.74 -5.92 -1.90
C THR A 47 -1.53 -6.46 -0.69
N ARG A 48 -2.56 -5.71 -0.29
CA ARG A 48 -3.57 -6.10 0.69
C ARG A 48 -4.93 -5.81 0.06
N GLU A 49 -5.86 -6.74 0.18
CA GLU A 49 -7.19 -6.66 -0.42
C GLU A 49 -8.23 -7.12 0.60
N TRP A 50 -9.39 -6.45 0.63
CA TRP A 50 -10.47 -6.78 1.57
C TRP A 50 -11.84 -6.31 1.07
N PHE A 51 -12.90 -6.90 1.64
CA PHE A 51 -14.28 -6.46 1.47
C PHE A 51 -14.80 -5.78 2.74
N HIS A 52 -15.50 -4.66 2.58
CA HIS A 52 -16.11 -3.94 3.70
C HIS A 52 -17.62 -4.14 3.72
N SER A 53 -18.12 -4.67 4.85
CA SER A 53 -19.54 -4.79 5.16
C SER A 53 -19.85 -4.04 6.46
N GLY A 54 -21.02 -3.41 6.54
CA GLY A 54 -21.45 -2.69 7.74
C GLY A 54 -22.65 -1.80 7.45
N LYS A 55 -23.21 -1.21 8.51
CA LYS A 55 -24.36 -0.30 8.43
C LYS A 55 -24.12 0.94 9.26
N ALA A 56 -24.42 2.09 8.69
CA ALA A 56 -24.48 3.36 9.39
C ALA A 56 -25.94 3.73 9.69
N ILE A 57 -26.21 4.16 10.92
CA ILE A 57 -27.53 4.63 11.36
C ILE A 57 -27.36 6.01 11.99
N TYR A 58 -28.28 6.93 11.71
CA TYR A 58 -28.31 8.24 12.36
C TYR A 58 -29.65 8.48 13.05
N ALA A 59 -29.64 9.26 14.12
CA ALA A 59 -30.82 9.76 14.80
C ALA A 59 -30.64 11.25 15.13
N VAL A 60 -31.68 12.06 14.90
CA VAL A 60 -31.69 13.49 15.22
C VAL A 60 -32.89 13.78 16.11
N VAL A 61 -32.66 14.41 17.26
CA VAL A 61 -33.70 14.76 18.24
C VAL A 61 -33.57 16.25 18.58
N GLY A 62 -34.70 16.93 18.76
CA GLY A 62 -34.76 18.34 19.13
C GLY A 62 -35.50 19.22 18.12
N PRO A 63 -35.36 20.55 18.21
CA PRO A 63 -36.09 21.49 17.36
C PRO A 63 -35.78 21.30 15.87
N GLY A 64 -36.82 21.20 15.03
CA GLY A 64 -36.65 21.06 13.58
C GLY A 64 -35.94 19.76 13.15
N ALA A 65 -35.97 18.71 13.96
CA ALA A 65 -35.38 17.42 13.63
C ALA A 65 -36.04 16.76 12.40
N SER A 66 -37.34 16.98 12.19
CA SER A 66 -38.08 16.51 11.01
C SER A 66 -37.57 17.10 9.70
N ASP A 67 -37.00 18.30 9.76
CA ASP A 67 -36.52 19.05 8.60
C ASP A 67 -35.00 18.90 8.45
N PHE A 68 -34.41 17.91 9.13
CA PHE A 68 -32.98 17.63 9.04
C PHE A 68 -32.63 17.10 7.64
N ALA A 69 -31.66 17.76 7.00
CA ALA A 69 -31.01 17.31 5.78
C ALA A 69 -29.49 17.26 6.00
N GLY A 70 -28.83 16.20 5.53
CA GLY A 70 -27.40 15.98 5.68
C GLY A 70 -26.92 14.78 4.87
N THR A 71 -25.63 14.44 5.02
CA THR A 71 -24.99 13.31 4.34
C THR A 71 -24.59 12.26 5.37
N LEU A 72 -24.82 10.98 5.06
CA LEU A 72 -24.37 9.85 5.86
C LEU A 72 -23.29 9.10 5.07
N GLU A 73 -22.10 8.99 5.64
CA GLU A 73 -20.96 8.30 5.04
C GLU A 73 -20.47 7.19 5.97
N LEU A 74 -20.05 6.08 5.38
CA LEU A 74 -19.45 4.95 6.07
C LEU A 74 -18.17 4.55 5.32
N GLY A 75 -17.07 4.43 6.06
CA GLY A 75 -15.77 4.12 5.48
C GLY A 75 -14.72 3.90 6.56
N TYR A 76 -13.47 3.80 6.14
CA TYR A 76 -12.31 3.62 7.00
C TYR A 76 -11.14 4.43 6.45
N GLN A 77 -10.21 4.77 7.33
CA GLN A 77 -8.92 5.34 6.96
C GLN A 77 -7.89 4.21 6.82
N VAL A 78 -6.96 4.33 5.87
CA VAL A 78 -5.92 3.33 5.62
C VAL A 78 -4.56 3.97 5.86
N GLY A 79 -3.76 3.39 6.75
CA GLY A 79 -2.39 3.84 6.98
C GLY A 79 -1.45 2.66 7.09
N PHE A 80 -0.24 2.80 6.53
CA PHE A 80 0.83 1.82 6.66
C PHE A 80 2.18 2.54 6.80
N PRO A 81 3.09 2.02 7.65
CA PRO A 81 4.29 2.76 8.07
C PRO A 81 5.39 2.84 7.00
N TRP A 82 5.37 1.95 6.01
CA TRP A 82 6.47 1.82 5.04
C TRP A 82 5.97 1.61 3.62
N SER A 83 6.59 2.30 2.67
CA SER A 83 6.47 1.99 1.25
C SER A 83 7.65 1.13 0.82
N LEU A 84 7.37 0.01 0.15
CA LEU A 84 8.39 -0.94 -0.29
C LEU A 84 8.32 -1.14 -1.81
N GLY A 85 9.40 -0.80 -2.49
CA GLY A 85 9.62 -1.11 -3.90
C GLY A 85 10.65 -2.21 -4.06
N VAL A 86 10.40 -3.18 -4.94
CA VAL A 86 11.37 -4.25 -5.27
C VAL A 86 11.67 -4.21 -6.77
N GLY A 87 12.96 -4.09 -7.10
CA GLY A 87 13.46 -4.12 -8.47
C GLY A 87 14.43 -5.29 -8.66
N ILE A 88 14.25 -6.05 -9.75
CA ILE A 88 15.19 -7.09 -10.18
C ILE A 88 15.71 -6.68 -11.55
N ASN A 89 17.03 -6.60 -11.69
CA ASN A 89 17.68 -6.22 -12.94
C ASN A 89 18.60 -7.34 -13.44
N PHE A 90 18.49 -7.66 -14.72
CA PHE A 90 19.39 -8.55 -15.43
C PHE A 90 20.23 -7.71 -16.40
N SER A 91 21.54 -7.81 -16.31
CA SER A 91 22.47 -7.10 -17.19
C SER A 91 23.40 -8.07 -17.91
N TYR A 92 23.56 -7.86 -19.20
CA TYR A 92 24.55 -8.54 -20.01
C TYR A 92 25.19 -7.51 -20.94
N THR A 93 26.52 -7.45 -20.92
CA THR A 93 27.28 -6.59 -21.81
C THR A 93 28.07 -7.47 -22.76
N THR A 94 27.93 -7.24 -24.07
CA THR A 94 28.73 -7.96 -25.06
C THR A 94 30.21 -7.67 -24.82
N PRO A 95 31.11 -8.67 -24.98
CA PRO A 95 32.54 -8.45 -24.81
C PRO A 95 33.03 -7.26 -25.64
N ASN A 96 33.77 -6.37 -25.00
CA ASN A 96 34.37 -5.21 -25.65
C ASN A 96 35.69 -4.87 -24.95
N ILE A 97 36.55 -4.11 -25.63
CA ILE A 97 37.84 -3.68 -25.10
C ILE A 97 37.97 -2.16 -25.26
N LEU A 98 38.49 -1.52 -24.22
CA LEU A 98 38.95 -0.13 -24.26
C LEU A 98 40.45 -0.14 -23.99
N LEU A 99 41.24 0.53 -24.82
CA LEU A 99 42.67 0.71 -24.56
C LEU A 99 42.83 1.82 -23.52
N ASP A 100 43.52 1.53 -22.43
CA ASP A 100 43.71 2.48 -21.33
C ASP A 100 45.19 2.75 -21.11
N ASP A 101 45.58 4.02 -21.08
CA ASP A 101 46.96 4.48 -20.86
C ASP A 101 48.02 3.83 -21.77
N VAL A 102 47.66 3.53 -23.03
CA VAL A 102 48.58 2.95 -24.02
C VAL A 102 49.42 4.02 -24.73
N SER A 103 50.74 3.79 -24.83
CA SER A 103 51.65 4.66 -25.59
C SER A 103 51.44 4.51 -27.10
N ILE A 104 51.20 5.61 -27.82
CA ILE A 104 51.13 5.63 -29.30
C ILE A 104 52.47 5.96 -29.96
N ALA A 105 53.57 6.00 -29.20
CA ALA A 105 54.87 6.35 -29.73
C ALA A 105 55.42 5.25 -30.67
N PRO A 106 56.08 5.61 -31.79
CA PRO A 106 56.72 4.64 -32.68
C PRO A 106 57.73 3.76 -31.92
N GLY A 107 57.59 2.44 -32.01
CA GLY A 107 58.45 1.47 -31.32
C GLY A 107 58.04 1.13 -29.88
N ALA A 108 57.05 1.81 -29.31
CA ALA A 108 56.51 1.53 -27.97
C ALA A 108 54.99 1.23 -27.98
N PHE A 109 54.36 1.14 -29.17
CA PHE A 109 52.95 0.83 -29.30
C PHE A 109 52.65 -0.64 -28.98
N ASN A 110 52.09 -0.89 -27.80
CA ASN A 110 51.56 -2.17 -27.36
C ASN A 110 50.07 -2.03 -27.00
N PRO A 111 49.15 -2.12 -27.96
CA PRO A 111 47.73 -1.83 -27.75
C PRO A 111 47.04 -2.82 -26.80
N LEU A 112 47.55 -4.04 -26.65
CA LEU A 112 46.98 -5.03 -25.72
C LEU A 112 47.68 -5.04 -24.35
N GLY A 113 48.67 -4.16 -24.14
CA GLY A 113 49.43 -4.08 -22.89
C GLY A 113 48.63 -3.52 -21.72
N SER A 114 47.54 -2.79 -21.98
CA SER A 114 46.62 -2.26 -20.98
C SER A 114 45.23 -2.10 -21.59
N VAL A 115 44.29 -2.96 -21.17
CA VAL A 115 42.91 -3.00 -21.67
C VAL A 115 41.91 -3.07 -20.52
N ILE A 116 40.82 -2.31 -20.64
CA ILE A 116 39.66 -2.40 -19.76
C ILE A 116 38.55 -3.14 -20.53
N THR A 117 37.89 -4.08 -19.85
CA THR A 117 36.72 -4.79 -20.39
C THR A 117 35.50 -4.50 -19.51
N PRO A 118 34.28 -4.48 -20.08
CA PRO A 118 33.07 -4.51 -19.28
C PRO A 118 32.92 -5.87 -18.58
N ASN A 119 31.90 -6.03 -17.73
CA ASN A 119 31.58 -7.32 -17.11
C ASN A 119 31.42 -8.41 -18.18
N LEU A 120 32.27 -9.44 -18.12
CA LEU A 120 32.33 -10.53 -19.11
C LEU A 120 31.26 -11.61 -18.88
N PHE A 121 30.61 -11.59 -17.72
CA PHE A 121 29.53 -12.50 -17.37
C PHE A 121 28.21 -11.75 -17.25
N PRO A 122 27.08 -12.40 -17.57
CA PRO A 122 25.77 -11.87 -17.23
C PRO A 122 25.67 -11.71 -15.71
N GLY A 123 25.03 -10.63 -15.27
CA GLY A 123 24.80 -10.30 -13.88
C GLY A 123 23.31 -10.21 -13.57
N VAL A 124 22.94 -10.66 -12.38
CA VAL A 124 21.63 -10.39 -11.78
C VAL A 124 21.87 -9.55 -10.53
N SER A 125 21.13 -8.45 -10.40
CA SER A 125 21.14 -7.62 -9.20
C SER A 125 19.71 -7.44 -8.68
N ILE A 126 19.58 -7.46 -7.35
CA ILE A 126 18.31 -7.19 -6.66
C ILE A 126 18.52 -5.91 -5.87
N SER A 127 17.60 -4.96 -6.03
CA SER A 127 17.51 -3.76 -5.19
C SER A 127 16.13 -3.71 -4.52
N SER A 128 16.12 -3.27 -3.27
CA SER A 128 14.90 -3.09 -2.49
C SER A 128 14.97 -1.73 -1.82
N ASP A 129 13.97 -0.90 -2.09
CA ASP A 129 13.88 0.45 -1.58
C ASP A 129 12.79 0.51 -0.51
N LEU A 130 13.18 0.88 0.71
CA LEU A 130 12.27 1.05 1.85
C LEU A 130 12.22 2.53 2.23
N GLY A 131 11.03 3.11 2.13
CA GLY A 131 10.76 4.49 2.50
C GLY A 131 9.66 4.60 3.55
N ASN A 132 9.50 5.79 4.12
CA ASN A 132 8.38 6.12 4.99
C ASN A 132 7.06 5.94 4.21
N GLY A 133 6.04 5.43 4.90
CA GLY A 133 4.69 5.31 4.35
C GLY A 133 4.05 6.67 4.06
N PRO A 134 2.95 6.70 3.31
CA PRO A 134 2.31 7.94 2.86
C PRO A 134 1.54 8.69 3.96
N GLY A 135 1.42 8.11 5.16
CA GLY A 135 0.59 8.62 6.24
C GLY A 135 -0.75 7.88 6.32
N ILE A 136 -1.79 8.63 6.65
CA ILE A 136 -3.20 8.22 6.67
C ILE A 136 -3.95 9.06 5.64
#